data_AF-A0A0N0V472-F1
#
_entry.id   AF-A0A0N0V472-F1
#
_cell.length_a   1.000
_cell.length_b   1.000
_cell.length_c   1.000
_cell.angle_alpha   90.00
_cell.angle_beta   90.00
_cell.angle_gamma   90.00
#
_symmetry.space_group_name_H-M   'P 1'
#
loop_
_entity.id
_entity.type
_entity.pdbx_description
1 polymer ?
#
loop_
_entity_poly.entity_id
_entity_poly.type
_entity_poly.pdbx_seq_one_letter_code
_entity_poly.pdbx_strand_id
1 'polypeptide(L)' 'MMVKFYYPDGDWCYRGLQTVHAVFHKDGKLIARAERGDRNGYYEFEITGFELKGPGEILT' A
#
# COMPACT_ATOMS: atom_id res chain seq x y z
N MET A 1 11.96 5.64 0.55
CA MET A 1 11.35 4.35 0.98
C MET A 1 10.06 4.17 0.23
N MET A 2 9.77 2.94 -0.20
CA MET A 2 8.50 2.59 -0.84
C MET A 2 7.80 1.52 -0.03
N VAL A 3 6.50 1.36 -0.27
CA VAL A 3 5.72 0.24 0.23
C VAL A 3 5.26 -0.57 -0.96
N LYS A 4 5.56 -1.88 -0.98
CA LYS A 4 4.95 -2.84 -1.90
C LYS A 4 3.69 -3.37 -1.25
N PHE A 5 2.55 -3.26 -1.91
CA PHE A 5 1.29 -3.86 -1.47
C PHE A 5 0.99 -5.07 -2.34
N TYR A 6 0.57 -6.17 -1.72
CA TYR A 6 0.09 -7.37 -2.39
C TYR A 6 -1.44 -7.37 -2.37
N TYR A 7 -2.06 -7.58 -3.53
CA TYR A 7 -3.51 -7.63 -3.67
C TYR A 7 -4.03 -9.08 -3.58
N PRO A 8 -5.33 -9.29 -3.28
CA PRO A 8 -5.92 -10.63 -3.21
C PRO A 8 -5.90 -11.43 -4.53
N ASP A 9 -5.85 -10.75 -5.67
CA ASP A 9 -5.77 -11.37 -7.00
C ASP A 9 -4.34 -11.81 -7.40
N GLY A 10 -3.36 -11.56 -6.53
CA GLY A 10 -1.96 -11.90 -6.75
C GLY A 10 -1.14 -10.79 -7.44
N ASP A 11 -1.77 -9.69 -7.84
CA ASP A 11 -1.06 -8.52 -8.35
C ASP A 11 -0.47 -7.68 -7.20
N TRP A 12 0.36 -6.69 -7.54
CA TRP A 12 0.98 -5.82 -6.57
C TRP A 12 1.11 -4.39 -7.08
N CYS A 13 1.29 -3.45 -6.15
CA CYS A 13 1.68 -2.09 -6.50
C CYS A 13 2.74 -1.52 -5.56
N TYR A 14 3.50 -0.55 -6.06
CA TYR A 14 4.36 0.28 -5.23
C TYR A 14 3.69 1.63 -4.92
N ARG A 15 3.92 2.12 -3.70
CA ARG A 15 3.56 3.46 -3.25
C ARG A 15 4.73 4.12 -2.53
N GLY A 16 4.84 5.44 -2.62
CA GLY A 16 5.77 6.18 -1.78
C GLY A 16 5.31 6.08 -0.33
N LEU A 17 6.23 5.87 0.63
CA LEU A 17 5.85 5.74 2.04
C LEU A 17 5.05 6.96 2.53
N GLN A 18 5.42 8.15 2.08
CA GLN A 18 4.77 9.40 2.45
C GLN A 18 3.32 9.52 1.96
N THR A 19 2.89 8.69 1.00
CA THR A 19 1.50 8.68 0.52
C THR A 19 0.66 7.62 1.22
N VAL A 20 1.25 6.80 2.11
CA VAL A 20 0.53 5.76 2.85
C VAL A 20 0.12 6.33 4.20
N HIS A 21 -1.19 6.32 4.47
CA HIS A 21 -1.73 6.84 5.73
C HIS A 21 -1.79 5.74 6.80
N ALA A 22 -2.32 4.56 6.47
CA ALA A 22 -2.48 3.49 7.45
C ALA A 22 -2.62 2.11 6.80
N VAL A 23 -2.30 1.07 7.58
CA VAL A 23 -2.67 -0.32 7.33
C VAL A 23 -3.40 -0.85 8.56
N PHE A 24 -4.60 -1.41 8.40
CA PHE A 24 -5.43 -1.85 9.51
C PHE A 24 -6.40 -2.96 9.10
N HIS A 25 -6.98 -3.65 10.09
CA HIS A 25 -8.01 -4.65 9.84
C HIS A 25 -9.41 -4.03 9.87
N LYS A 26 -10.26 -4.43 8.93
CA LYS A 26 -11.68 -4.05 8.86
C LYS A 26 -12.48 -5.21 8.27
N ASP A 27 -13.54 -5.63 8.96
CA ASP A 27 -14.41 -6.72 8.53
C ASP A 27 -13.65 -8.02 8.18
N GLY A 28 -12.60 -8.34 8.96
CA GLY A 28 -11.76 -9.52 8.77
C GLY A 28 -10.72 -9.39 7.63
N LYS A 29 -10.67 -8.26 6.93
CA LYS A 29 -9.75 -7.99 5.82
C LYS A 29 -8.63 -7.06 6.23
N LEU A 30 -7.46 -7.20 5.62
CA LEU A 30 -6.35 -6.27 5.76
C LEU A 30 -6.51 -5.15 4.71
N ILE A 31 -6.59 -3.91 5.18
CA ILE A 31 -6.87 -2.72 4.36
C ILE A 31 -5.66 -1.79 4.42
N ALA A 32 -5.24 -1.29 3.25
CA ALA A 32 -4.34 -0.15 3.15
C ALA A 32 -5.12 1.11 2.77
N ARG A 33 -4.75 2.24 3.39
CA ARG A 33 -5.25 3.58 3.07
C ARG A 33 -4.13 4.43 2.54
N ALA A 34 -4.28 4.95 1.32
CA ALA A 34 -3.29 5.79 0.66
C ALA A 34 -3.92 7.08 0.10
N GLU A 35 -3.08 8.11 -0.05
CA GLU A 35 -3.45 9.39 -0.65
C GLU A 35 -3.72 9.21 -2.16
N ARG A 36 -4.73 9.90 -2.67
CA ARG A 36 -5.03 9.93 -4.11
C ARG A 36 -3.98 10.75 -4.87
N GLY A 37 -3.79 10.45 -6.16
CA GLY A 37 -2.82 11.14 -7.00
C GLY A 37 -3.12 12.64 -7.20
N ASP A 38 -4.38 13.04 -7.07
CA ASP A 38 -4.85 14.44 -7.11
C ASP A 38 -4.70 15.17 -5.75
N ARG A 39 -4.20 14.48 -4.71
CA ARG A 39 -4.08 14.96 -3.33
C ARG A 39 -5.41 15.39 -2.70
N ASN A 40 -6.54 14.97 -3.26
CA ASN A 40 -7.85 15.30 -2.72
C ASN A 40 -8.40 14.17 -1.83
N GLY A 41 -7.63 13.84 -0.79
CA GLY A 41 -7.99 12.87 0.22
C GLY A 41 -7.44 11.45 0.00
N TYR A 42 -8.06 10.49 0.67
CA TYR A 42 -7.58 9.11 0.76
C TYR A 42 -8.52 8.12 0.07
N TYR A 43 -7.98 6.96 -0.28
CA TYR A 43 -8.75 5.81 -0.70
C TYR A 43 -8.27 4.56 0.04
N GLU A 44 -9.18 3.61 0.22
CA GLU A 44 -8.94 2.34 0.90
C GLU A 44 -8.98 1.21 -0.14
N PHE A 45 -8.13 0.22 0.04
CA PHE A 45 -8.11 -0.97 -0.80
C PHE A 45 -7.66 -2.18 0.02
N GLU A 46 -8.20 -3.34 -0.34
CA GLU A 46 -7.86 -4.62 0.30
C GLU A 46 -6.46 -5.08 -0.14
N ILE A 47 -5.69 -5.56 0.81
CA ILE A 47 -4.36 -6.15 0.60
C ILE A 47 -4.28 -7.50 1.31
N THR A 48 -3.36 -8.34 0.89
CA THR A 48 -3.00 -9.58 1.60
C THR A 48 -1.72 -9.41 2.43
N GLY A 49 -0.92 -8.39 2.12
CA GLY A 49 0.30 -8.07 2.85
C GLY A 49 1.01 -6.84 2.28
N PHE A 50 2.11 -6.44 2.92
CA PHE A 50 2.96 -5.36 2.45
C PHE A 50 4.43 -5.53 2.86
N GLU A 51 5.32 -4.88 2.12
CA GLU A 51 6.76 -4.82 2.40
C GLU A 51 7.25 -3.38 2.33
N LEU A 52 8.13 -2.99 3.26
CA LEU A 52 8.86 -1.73 3.18
C LEU A 52 10.11 -1.94 2.33
N LYS A 53 10.29 -1.11 1.31
CA LYS A 53 11.44 -1.13 0.41
C LYS A 53 12.36 0.07 0.64
N GLY A 54 13.61 -0.24 1.00
CA GLY A 54 14.66 0.73 1.24
C GLY A 54 15.28 1.29 -0.05
N PRO A 55 16.01 2.42 0.03
CA PRO A 55 16.85 2.86 -1.08
C PRO A 55 17.88 1.77 -1.47
N GLY A 56 18.04 1.52 -2.77
CA GLY A 56 18.99 0.52 -3.29
C GLY A 56 18.46 -0.91 -3.35
N GLU A 57 17.24 -1.17 -2.86
CA GLU A 57 16.58 -2.46 -3.06
C GLU A 57 15.96 -2.53 -4.46
N ILE A 58 16.17 -3.67 -5.15
CA ILE A 58 15.57 -3.91 -6.46
C ILE A 58 14.08 -4.18 -6.27
N LEU A 59 13.26 -3.43 -6.99
CA LEU A 59 11.82 -3.61 -7.07
C LEU A 59 11.52 -4.68 -8.12
N THR A 60 11.63 -5.95 -7.73
CA THR A 60 11.21 -7.10 -8.54
C THR A 60 9.73 -7.44 -8.34
#